data_AF-H1LSZ6-F1
#
_entry.id   AF-H1LSZ6-F1
#
_cell.length_a   1.000
_cell.length_b   1.000
_cell.length_c   1.000
_cell.angle_alpha   90.00
_cell.angle_beta   90.00
_cell.angle_gamma   90.00
#
_symmetry.space_group_name_H-M   'P 1'
#
loop_
_entity.id
_entity.type
_entity.pdbx_description
1 polymer ?
#
loop_
_entity_poly.entity_id
_entity_poly.type
_entity_poly.pdbx_seq_one_letter_code
_entity_poly.pdbx_strand_id
1 'polypeptide(L)'
;MKKIKLIGLLGILAAGVLALSACGSSAKTADASGKGGKNNFRTLDEIKKSGTINIGVFSDKNPFGYVDENGEYQGYDIYFGNRLAKDLGVKINYVSTEAANRVEYLETGKVDLILANFTVTPERAEAVDFALPYMNVGLGVISPENNKIDSLDNWNPNDEMIIIS
;
A
#
# COMPACT_ATOMS: atom_id res chain seq x y z
N MET A 1 -21.21 -0.71 61.25
CA MET A 1 -20.42 0.04 62.25
C MET A 1 -19.83 -0.94 63.26
N LYS A 2 -18.59 -1.40 63.06
CA LYS A 2 -17.82 -2.13 64.09
C LYS A 2 -16.37 -1.66 64.03
N LYS A 3 -15.92 -1.14 65.17
CA LYS A 3 -14.60 -0.56 65.40
C LYS A 3 -13.62 -1.71 65.66
N ILE A 4 -12.48 -1.73 64.99
CA ILE A 4 -11.32 -2.48 65.45
C ILE A 4 -10.16 -1.49 65.54
N LYS A 5 -9.60 -1.40 66.74
CA LYS A 5 -8.55 -0.49 67.17
C LYS A 5 -7.25 -1.30 67.27
N LEU A 6 -6.20 -0.72 66.68
CA LEU A 6 -4.89 -0.46 67.31
C LEU A 6 -3.82 -1.56 67.35
N ILE A 7 -2.57 -1.05 67.29
CA ILE A 7 -1.25 -1.65 67.55
C ILE A 7 -0.63 -2.23 66.27
N GLY A 8 0.36 -1.62 65.59
CA GLY A 8 1.65 -1.01 66.00
C GLY A 8 2.69 -1.69 65.09
N LEU A 9 3.85 -1.20 64.67
CA LEU A 9 4.70 -0.01 64.86
C LEU A 9 5.88 -0.22 63.85
N LEU A 10 6.64 0.83 63.52
CA LEU A 10 7.90 0.88 62.72
C LEU A 10 7.74 0.70 61.19
N GLY A 11 8.29 1.54 60.31
CA GLY A 11 9.34 2.56 60.41
C GLY A 11 10.30 2.43 59.22
N ILE A 12 10.90 3.55 58.77
CA ILE A 12 11.76 3.79 57.57
C ILE A 12 10.92 4.38 56.42
N LEU A 13 10.84 5.70 56.17
CA LEU A 13 11.79 6.83 56.18
C LEU A 13 12.92 6.71 55.15
N ALA A 14 12.73 7.28 53.95
CA ALA A 14 13.71 8.17 53.30
C ALA A 14 13.11 8.80 52.03
N ALA A 15 12.91 10.11 52.09
CA ALA A 15 12.66 10.98 50.94
C ALA A 15 13.99 11.38 50.28
N GLY A 16 13.96 11.68 48.97
CA GLY A 16 15.09 12.28 48.27
C GLY A 16 14.66 12.84 46.91
N VAL A 17 14.22 14.10 46.89
CA VAL A 17 13.96 14.92 45.69
C VAL A 17 15.06 15.97 45.59
N LEU A 18 15.81 16.02 44.48
CA LEU A 18 16.58 17.18 43.96
C LEU A 18 16.68 16.97 42.42
N ALA A 19 15.98 17.74 41.56
CA ALA A 19 16.33 19.05 40.98
C ALA A 19 17.61 19.01 40.10
N LEU A 20 17.80 19.68 38.96
CA LEU A 20 17.04 20.45 37.96
C LEU A 20 18.06 20.72 36.81
N SER A 21 17.60 20.85 35.56
CA SER A 21 18.20 21.66 34.46
C SER A 21 19.68 21.48 34.03
N ALA A 22 19.87 21.01 32.79
CA ALA A 22 20.95 21.47 31.93
C ALA A 22 20.41 21.75 30.52
N CYS A 23 20.20 23.04 30.23
CA CYS A 23 19.93 23.57 28.90
C CYS A 23 21.23 24.19 28.37
N GLY A 24 21.67 23.79 27.18
CA GLY A 24 22.79 24.38 26.47
C GLY A 24 22.60 24.19 24.97
N SER A 25 22.18 25.24 24.28
CA SER A 25 21.96 25.27 22.82
C SER A 25 23.21 25.77 22.09
N SER A 26 23.64 25.07 21.03
CA SER A 26 23.81 25.62 19.66
C SER A 26 24.83 24.84 18.82
N ALA A 27 24.36 24.06 17.84
CA ALA A 27 24.81 24.10 16.44
C ALA A 27 24.03 23.06 15.62
N LYS A 28 23.41 23.52 14.53
CA LYS A 28 22.60 22.75 13.58
C LYS A 28 23.40 21.63 12.90
N THR A 29 22.85 20.43 12.91
CA THR A 29 22.80 19.56 11.73
C THR A 29 21.36 19.10 11.57
N ALA A 30 20.84 19.29 10.37
CA ALA A 30 19.50 18.87 9.99
C ALA A 30 19.48 17.34 9.93
N ASP A 31 18.99 16.72 10.99
CA ASP A 31 18.60 15.32 10.94
C ASP A 31 17.09 15.30 10.69
N ALA A 32 16.72 15.07 9.43
CA ALA A 32 15.36 14.69 9.06
C ALA A 32 15.11 13.22 9.45
N SER A 33 15.42 12.85 10.69
CA SER A 33 14.93 11.63 11.29
C SER A 33 13.55 11.94 11.85
N GLY A 34 12.57 11.94 10.95
CA GLY A 34 11.17 11.90 11.33
C GLY A 34 10.96 10.69 12.23
N LYS A 35 10.64 10.95 13.50
CA LYS A 35 10.17 9.95 14.46
C LYS A 35 9.07 9.13 13.79
N GLY A 36 9.37 7.88 13.48
CA GLY A 36 8.46 6.93 12.88
C GLY A 36 7.22 6.73 13.76
N GLY A 37 6.11 7.35 13.36
CA GLY A 37 4.84 6.68 13.48
C GLY A 37 4.97 5.35 12.74
N LYS A 38 4.40 4.27 13.28
CA LYS A 38 4.28 3.00 12.56
C LYS A 38 3.32 3.19 11.40
N ASN A 39 3.80 3.84 10.35
CA ASN A 39 3.18 3.78 9.06
C ASN A 39 3.52 2.41 8.49
N ASN A 40 2.54 1.67 7.98
CA ASN A 40 2.78 0.33 7.46
C ASN A 40 3.56 0.36 6.14
N PHE A 41 3.65 1.51 5.48
CA PHE A 41 4.33 1.70 4.19
C PHE A 41 5.81 2.06 4.36
N ARG A 42 6.63 1.58 3.42
CA ARG A 42 8.08 1.84 3.35
C ARG A 42 8.38 3.07 2.52
N THR A 43 9.35 3.85 2.95
CA THR A 43 9.94 4.95 2.18
C THR A 43 10.84 4.43 1.05
N LEU A 44 11.13 5.29 0.07
CA LEU A 44 12.06 4.94 -1.02
C LEU A 44 13.46 4.55 -0.51
N ASP A 45 13.96 5.25 0.51
CA ASP A 45 15.26 4.95 1.09
C ASP A 45 15.28 3.59 1.80
N GLU A 46 14.19 3.22 2.48
CA GLU A 46 14.03 1.89 3.07
C GLU A 46 13.95 0.79 2.01
N ILE A 47 13.24 1.03 0.90
CA ILE A 47 13.17 0.10 -0.23
C ILE A 47 14.58 -0.10 -0.83
N LYS A 48 15.28 1.00 -1.14
CA LYS A 48 16.66 0.95 -1.68
C LYS A 48 17.62 0.26 -0.73
N LYS A 49 17.55 0.58 0.57
CA LYS A 49 18.38 -0.05 1.61
C LYS A 49 18.09 -1.54 1.77
N SER A 50 16.83 -1.95 1.64
CA SER A 50 16.45 -3.37 1.70
C SER A 50 16.88 -4.15 0.45
N GLY A 51 17.08 -3.46 -0.67
CA GLY A 51 17.40 -4.05 -1.96
C GLY A 51 16.23 -4.75 -2.66
N THR A 52 15.00 -4.64 -2.14
CA THR A 52 13.80 -5.28 -2.71
C THR A 52 12.56 -4.38 -2.65
N ILE A 53 11.84 -4.30 -3.76
CA ILE A 53 10.50 -3.69 -3.87
C ILE A 53 9.42 -4.77 -4.03
N ASN A 54 8.34 -4.67 -3.25
CA ASN A 54 7.16 -5.50 -3.37
C ASN A 54 6.15 -4.80 -4.29
N ILE A 55 5.82 -5.40 -5.43
CA ILE A 55 4.89 -4.82 -6.41
C ILE A 55 3.68 -5.72 -6.53
N GLY A 56 2.50 -5.17 -6.23
CA GLY A 56 1.22 -5.86 -6.41
C GLY A 56 0.80 -5.84 -7.87
N VAL A 57 0.54 -7.01 -8.44
CA VAL A 57 0.22 -7.21 -9.87
C VAL A 57 -0.91 -8.24 -10.02
N PHE A 58 -1.62 -8.21 -11.14
CA PHE A 58 -2.51 -9.32 -11.50
C PHE A 58 -1.70 -10.56 -11.90
N SER A 59 -2.26 -11.75 -11.65
CA SER A 59 -1.71 -13.04 -12.12
C SER A 59 -2.59 -13.74 -13.15
N ASP A 60 -3.75 -13.17 -13.49
CA ASP A 60 -4.76 -13.80 -14.34
C ASP A 60 -5.46 -12.83 -15.33
N LYS A 61 -4.96 -11.60 -15.47
CA LYS A 61 -5.54 -10.55 -16.33
C LYS A 61 -4.64 -10.26 -17.53
N ASN A 62 -4.62 -11.19 -18.50
CA ASN A 62 -3.95 -10.96 -19.78
C ASN A 62 -4.65 -9.81 -20.55
N PRO A 63 -3.92 -8.85 -21.15
CA PRO A 63 -2.46 -8.77 -21.32
C PRO A 63 -1.71 -7.94 -20.26
N PHE A 64 -2.37 -7.51 -19.18
CA PHE A 64 -1.81 -6.57 -18.20
C PHE A 64 -0.86 -7.23 -17.20
N GLY A 65 -1.34 -8.29 -16.55
CA GLY A 65 -0.57 -9.08 -15.60
C GLY A 65 -1.12 -10.50 -15.55
N TYR A 66 -0.28 -11.46 -15.91
CA TYR A 66 -0.63 -12.87 -15.91
C TYR A 66 0.58 -13.74 -15.58
N VAL A 67 0.36 -14.98 -15.18
CA VAL A 67 1.40 -15.99 -15.04
C VAL A 67 1.39 -16.88 -16.27
N ASP A 68 2.54 -17.05 -16.92
CA ASP A 68 2.69 -17.91 -18.10
C ASP A 68 2.85 -19.40 -17.74
N GLU A 69 3.00 -20.24 -18.76
CA GLU A 69 3.15 -21.70 -18.61
C GLU A 69 4.43 -22.10 -17.84
N ASN A 70 5.41 -21.20 -17.76
CA ASN A 70 6.65 -21.41 -17.00
C ASN A 70 6.52 -20.97 -15.53
N GLY A 71 5.38 -20.41 -15.13
CA GLY A 71 5.17 -19.87 -13.80
C GLY A 71 5.75 -18.46 -13.62
N GLU A 72 6.11 -17.78 -14.70
CA GLU A 72 6.67 -16.43 -14.65
C GLU A 72 5.57 -15.38 -14.84
N TYR A 73 5.67 -14.27 -14.09
CA TYR A 73 4.80 -13.11 -14.33
C TYR A 73 5.16 -12.46 -15.66
N GLN A 74 4.14 -12.18 -16.47
CA GLN A 74 4.23 -11.53 -17.77
C GLN A 74 3.15 -10.45 -17.91
N GLY A 75 3.33 -9.56 -18.87
CA GLY A 75 2.34 -8.54 -19.24
C GLY A 75 2.86 -7.11 -19.15
N TYR A 76 1.97 -6.17 -19.48
CA TYR A 76 2.28 -4.74 -19.53
C TYR A 76 2.74 -4.18 -18.17
N ASP A 77 2.05 -4.52 -17.09
CA ASP A 77 2.39 -4.05 -15.73
C ASP A 77 3.72 -4.63 -15.24
N ILE A 78 4.05 -5.86 -15.67
CA ILE A 78 5.31 -6.53 -15.37
C ILE A 78 6.48 -5.85 -16.09
N TYR A 79 6.28 -5.42 -17.34
CA TYR A 79 7.27 -4.63 -18.07
C TYR A 79 7.64 -3.34 -17.32
N PHE A 80 6.63 -2.59 -16.83
CA PHE A 80 6.84 -1.38 -16.04
C PHE A 80 7.54 -1.67 -14.71
N GLY A 81 7.10 -2.71 -13.99
CA GLY A 81 7.75 -3.14 -12.74
C GLY A 81 9.23 -3.45 -12.94
N ASN A 82 9.57 -4.24 -13.95
CA ASN A 82 10.94 -4.58 -14.32
C ASN A 82 11.79 -3.35 -14.65
N ARG A 83 11.24 -2.41 -15.43
CA ARG A 83 11.92 -1.16 -15.78
C ARG A 83 12.18 -0.29 -14.54
N LEU A 84 11.19 -0.16 -13.66
CA LEU A 84 11.27 0.62 -12.42
C LEU A 84 12.34 0.05 -11.49
N ALA A 85 12.32 -1.25 -11.23
CA ALA A 85 13.29 -1.86 -10.33
C ALA A 85 14.73 -1.78 -10.86
N LYS A 86 14.90 -1.88 -12.18
CA LYS A 86 16.19 -1.64 -12.83
C LYS A 86 16.71 -0.21 -12.59
N ASP A 87 15.85 0.80 -12.71
CA ASP A 87 16.24 2.20 -12.42
C ASP A 87 16.55 2.42 -10.94
N LEU A 88 15.84 1.72 -10.05
CA LEU A 88 16.06 1.78 -8.61
C LEU A 88 17.26 0.97 -8.12
N GLY A 89 17.76 0.03 -8.93
CA GLY A 89 18.83 -0.89 -8.55
C GLY A 89 18.41 -1.91 -7.49
N VAL A 90 17.14 -2.32 -7.48
CA VAL A 90 16.58 -3.26 -6.49
C VAL A 90 16.00 -4.50 -7.18
N LYS A 91 15.83 -5.58 -6.41
CA LYS A 91 15.10 -6.78 -6.85
C LYS A 91 13.61 -6.57 -6.72
N ILE A 92 12.82 -7.28 -7.52
CA ILE A 92 11.36 -7.29 -7.41
C ILE A 92 10.92 -8.54 -6.68
N ASN A 93 9.91 -8.36 -5.83
CA ASN A 93 9.04 -9.42 -5.37
C ASN A 93 7.61 -9.11 -5.85
N TYR A 94 7.13 -9.86 -6.85
CA TYR A 94 5.76 -9.70 -7.33
C TYR A 94 4.79 -10.37 -6.36
N VAL A 95 3.74 -9.65 -5.99
CA VAL A 95 2.68 -10.11 -5.10
C VAL A 95 1.38 -10.12 -5.90
N SER A 96 0.82 -11.31 -6.16
CA SER A 96 -0.49 -11.39 -6.82
C SER A 96 -1.56 -10.70 -5.96
N THR A 97 -2.44 -9.95 -6.63
CA THR A 97 -3.56 -9.24 -6.01
C THR A 97 -4.80 -9.26 -6.91
N GLU A 98 -5.93 -8.87 -6.34
CA GLU A 98 -7.21 -8.70 -7.01
C GLU A 98 -7.66 -7.25 -6.97
N ALA A 99 -8.59 -6.89 -7.86
CA ALA A 99 -9.04 -5.51 -8.03
C ALA A 99 -9.55 -4.88 -6.73
N ALA A 100 -10.20 -5.67 -5.87
CA ALA A 100 -10.76 -5.26 -4.58
C ALA A 100 -9.70 -5.01 -3.49
N ASN A 101 -8.54 -5.66 -3.58
CA ASN A 101 -7.56 -5.70 -2.49
C ASN A 101 -6.43 -4.65 -2.65
N ARG A 102 -6.37 -3.93 -3.78
CA ARG A 102 -5.26 -3.03 -4.14
C ARG A 102 -5.01 -1.93 -3.09
N VAL A 103 -6.07 -1.30 -2.58
CA VAL A 103 -5.97 -0.26 -1.55
C VAL A 103 -5.47 -0.85 -0.24
N GLU A 104 -6.11 -1.91 0.25
CA GLU A 104 -5.74 -2.59 1.50
C GLU A 104 -4.27 -3.06 1.48
N TYR A 105 -3.79 -3.57 0.34
CA TYR A 105 -2.41 -4.05 0.24
C TYR A 105 -1.38 -2.93 0.41
N LEU A 106 -1.70 -1.71 -0.01
CA LEU A 106 -0.87 -0.52 0.22
C LEU A 106 -1.00 -0.06 1.68
N GLU A 107 -2.22 0.03 2.21
CA GLU A 107 -2.48 0.50 3.59
C GLU A 107 -1.87 -0.41 4.66
N THR A 108 -1.82 -1.72 4.40
CA THR A 108 -1.23 -2.72 5.30
C THR A 108 0.27 -2.89 5.09
N GLY A 109 0.86 -2.25 4.07
CA GLY A 109 2.29 -2.41 3.74
C GLY A 109 2.65 -3.77 3.12
N LYS A 110 1.65 -4.53 2.67
CA LYS A 110 1.88 -5.82 1.99
C LYS A 110 2.62 -5.61 0.68
N VAL A 111 2.39 -4.49 0.00
CA VAL A 111 3.11 -4.06 -1.21
C VAL A 111 3.50 -2.59 -1.08
N ASP A 112 4.55 -2.16 -1.79
CA ASP A 112 4.97 -0.75 -1.85
C ASP A 112 4.36 -0.01 -3.04
N LEU A 113 3.96 -0.75 -4.07
CA LEU A 113 3.43 -0.23 -5.32
C LEU A 113 2.38 -1.19 -5.89
N ILE A 114 1.36 -0.64 -6.53
CA ILE A 114 0.40 -1.39 -7.34
C ILE A 114 0.65 -1.08 -8.82
N LEU A 115 0.85 -2.12 -9.63
CA LEU A 115 0.78 -2.11 -11.09
C LEU A 115 -0.23 -3.20 -11.49
N ALA A 116 -1.51 -2.85 -11.45
CA ALA A 116 -2.63 -3.78 -11.70
C ALA A 116 -3.83 -2.98 -12.24
N ASN A 117 -3.64 -2.33 -13.40
CA ASN A 117 -4.58 -1.38 -14.05
C ASN A 117 -5.38 -0.52 -13.06
N PHE A 118 -4.67 0.18 -12.18
CA PHE A 118 -5.32 0.83 -11.05
C PHE A 118 -5.86 2.21 -11.43
N THR A 119 -7.15 2.24 -11.80
CA THR A 119 -7.83 3.48 -12.18
C THR A 119 -7.83 4.50 -11.05
N VAL A 120 -7.37 5.71 -11.36
CA VAL A 120 -7.43 6.87 -10.48
C VAL A 120 -8.89 7.30 -10.33
N THR A 121 -9.38 7.33 -9.09
CA THR A 121 -10.69 7.91 -8.74
C THR A 121 -10.52 8.83 -7.54
N PRO A 122 -11.39 9.85 -7.35
CA PRO A 122 -11.32 10.72 -6.17
C PRO A 122 -11.35 9.95 -4.85
N GLU A 123 -12.26 8.98 -4.72
CA GLU A 123 -12.37 8.11 -3.54
C GLU A 123 -11.06 7.36 -3.24
N ARG A 124 -10.40 6.79 -4.26
CA ARG A 124 -9.12 6.09 -4.06
C ARG A 124 -7.99 7.04 -3.72
N ALA A 125 -7.99 8.24 -4.30
CA ALA A 125 -6.98 9.27 -4.04
C ALA A 125 -7.08 9.85 -2.62
N GLU A 126 -8.20 9.64 -1.90
CA GLU A 126 -8.30 9.93 -0.47
C GLU A 126 -7.55 8.91 0.40
N ALA A 127 -7.38 7.67 -0.08
CA ALA A 127 -6.75 6.58 0.66
C ALA A 127 -5.28 6.36 0.29
N VAL A 128 -4.91 6.55 -0.98
CA VAL A 128 -3.55 6.25 -1.49
C VAL A 128 -3.07 7.29 -2.48
N ASP A 129 -1.75 7.44 -2.55
CA ASP A 129 -1.10 8.30 -3.55
C ASP A 129 -1.04 7.61 -4.92
N PHE A 130 -1.20 8.41 -5.98
CA PHE A 130 -1.03 7.98 -7.36
C PHE A 130 0.14 8.69 -8.01
N ALA A 131 0.90 7.93 -8.81
CA ALA A 131 1.85 8.50 -9.76
C ALA A 131 1.11 9.07 -10.99
N LEU A 132 1.87 9.55 -11.97
CA LEU A 132 1.30 9.90 -13.27
C LEU A 132 0.71 8.65 -13.95
N PRO A 133 -0.45 8.75 -14.61
CA PRO A 133 -1.05 7.63 -15.31
C PRO A 133 -0.14 7.16 -16.44
N TYR A 134 0.03 5.83 -16.57
CA TYR A 134 0.88 5.20 -17.59
C TYR A 134 0.07 4.49 -18.70
N MET A 135 -1.25 4.51 -18.61
CA MET A 135 -2.18 4.01 -19.62
C MET A 135 -3.56 4.66 -19.47
N ASN A 136 -4.32 4.68 -20.56
CA ASN A 136 -5.74 5.01 -20.56
C ASN A 136 -6.53 3.78 -20.97
N VAL A 137 -7.69 3.60 -20.35
CA VAL A 137 -8.53 2.41 -20.53
C VAL A 137 -9.96 2.81 -20.81
N GLY A 138 -10.69 1.99 -21.55
CA GLY A 138 -12.07 2.25 -21.94
C GLY A 138 -12.99 1.15 -21.47
N LEU A 139 -14.09 1.51 -20.80
CA LEU A 139 -15.12 0.52 -20.47
C LEU A 139 -15.92 0.19 -21.72
N GLY A 140 -16.03 -1.11 -22.01
CA GLY A 140 -16.82 -1.65 -23.11
C GLY A 140 -17.90 -2.59 -22.60
N VAL A 141 -18.88 -2.86 -23.45
CA VAL A 141 -19.87 -3.93 -23.26
C VAL A 141 -19.61 -4.96 -24.35
N ILE A 142 -19.60 -6.24 -23.99
CA ILE A 142 -19.47 -7.33 -24.96
C ILE A 142 -20.80 -8.04 -25.02
N SER A 143 -21.31 -8.24 -26.23
CA SER A 143 -22.56 -8.98 -26.45
C SER A 143 -22.39 -9.99 -27.59
N PRO A 144 -23.19 -11.07 -27.60
CA PRO A 144 -23.25 -11.98 -28.74
C PRO A 144 -23.58 -11.23 -30.04
N GLU A 145 -23.07 -11.71 -31.17
CA GLU A 145 -23.30 -11.08 -32.48
C GLU A 145 -24.79 -10.91 -32.82
N ASN A 146 -25.62 -11.85 -32.37
CA ASN A 146 -27.07 -11.82 -32.58
C ASN A 146 -27.84 -10.94 -31.58
N ASN A 147 -27.17 -10.34 -30.59
CA ASN A 147 -27.73 -9.41 -29.62
C ASN A 147 -26.87 -8.14 -29.55
N LYS A 148 -26.78 -7.41 -30.66
CA LYS A 148 -25.94 -6.21 -30.76
C LYS A 148 -26.44 -5.10 -29.84
N ILE A 149 -25.56 -4.60 -28.97
CA ILE A 149 -25.84 -3.47 -28.08
C ILE A 149 -25.24 -2.20 -28.70
N ASP A 150 -26.10 -1.40 -29.34
CA ASP A 150 -25.70 -0.14 -30.01
C ASP A 150 -25.86 1.10 -29.10
N SER A 151 -26.49 0.95 -27.93
CA SER A 151 -26.64 1.99 -26.92
C SER A 151 -26.79 1.37 -25.53
N LEU A 152 -26.46 2.12 -24.47
CA LEU A 152 -26.63 1.66 -23.10
C LEU A 152 -28.10 1.44 -22.71
N ASP A 153 -29.06 2.02 -23.45
CA ASP A 153 -30.49 1.77 -23.23
C ASP A 153 -30.91 0.35 -23.65
N ASN A 154 -30.10 -0.30 -24.49
CA ASN A 154 -30.31 -1.66 -24.97
C ASN A 154 -29.55 -2.70 -24.12
N TRP A 155 -28.91 -2.27 -23.04
CA TRP A 155 -28.15 -3.15 -22.15
C TRP A 155 -29.06 -3.78 -21.09
N ASN A 156 -28.97 -5.09 -20.98
CA ASN A 156 -29.76 -5.90 -20.08
C ASN A 156 -28.85 -6.45 -18.97
N PRO A 157 -29.36 -6.73 -17.75
CA PRO A 157 -28.55 -7.33 -16.67
C PRO A 157 -27.94 -8.70 -17.00
N ASN A 158 -28.41 -9.36 -18.07
CA ASN A 158 -27.87 -10.62 -18.57
C ASN A 158 -26.70 -10.44 -19.56
N ASP A 159 -26.41 -9.23 -20.01
CA ASP A 159 -25.28 -8.94 -20.90
C ASP A 159 -24.00 -8.79 -20.07
N GLU A 160 -22.92 -9.44 -20.50
CA GLU A 160 -21.65 -9.39 -19.79
C GLU A 160 -20.92 -8.06 -20.03
N MET A 161 -20.76 -7.28 -18.95
CA MET A 161 -19.89 -6.11 -18.96
C MET A 161 -18.46 -6.56 -18.70
N ILE A 162 -17.66 -6.61 -19.74
CA ILE A 162 -16.22 -6.85 -19.62
C ILE A 162 -15.53 -5.50 -19.53
N ILE A 163 -14.88 -5.27 -18.40
CA ILE A 163 -13.96 -4.15 -18.24
C ILE A 163 -12.75 -4.44 -19.13
N ILE A 164 -12.67 -3.74 -20.26
CA ILE A 164 -11.46 -3.69 -21.08
C ILE A 164 -10.57 -2.64 -20.43
N SER A 165 -9.84 -3.05 -19.38
CA SER A 165 -8.77 -2.22 -18.80
C SER A 165 -7.54 -2.21 -19.69
#